data_AF-A0A7X5AQE9-F1
#
_entry.id   AF-A0A7X5AQE9-F1
#
_cell.length_a   1.000
_cell.length_b   1.000
_cell.length_c   1.000
_cell.angle_alpha   90.00
_cell.angle_beta   90.00
_cell.angle_gamma   90.00
#
_symmetry.space_group_name_H-M   'P 1'
#
loop_
_entity.id
_entity.type
_entity.pdbx_description
1 polymer ?
#
loop_
_entity_poly.entity_id
_entity_poly.type
_entity_poly.pdbx_seq_one_letter_code
_entity_poly.pdbx_strand_id
1 'polypeptide(L)'
;MSSKITVDAPLVILHGDEMAQVAFEKILDTFVTSRLEIPLVEIDLSAENRLVTNGQVVVDAVEALKRHGVGIKNAGMTVNRAQLGELLAKHPDLDGTKLHPLATKSPNGAIRKGIGGNITREDIQFRNLKVKRPEWVDRDIVVDTMEVGGIKESFNELSRATGIVKLMFVGASGDPVELHRREVKKGDPWLLATNDLEDVKAWAHRFFQRAIDEKRDIYLGLKDTVISGYDGVMRAAIEGIYDQHYREQVEALGLAYFYELIDAQAARLVSNPPERALWGVPDNTTGRKLYKLVEQLKQYGIPDRKAQVSISRMSAGGGDQYGSFNAPAEEDGILKVIVDGEEKHARHVRKGDPILLMSNDHEAIKDWVLQVFRDASRKSKEVYFGLKREVMEYDEVFSTVITDVRRELAEADTSPPSFMIMRPSSQLIKMITDPPRNALYPAQNLDGDIFSDISAALGGSLATASSIIESKDGTMLFEAPHGTAHDLYLKYLESDGKEAHFNSSALLYAVANALETLGEREENPALVDYAHRLKAALIDTVDAGIITGDLKGKTNAPESETLVDMQGFLDAVASRL
;
A
#
# COMPACT_ATOMS: atom_id res chain seq x y z
N MET A 1 32.59 -15.24 25.87
CA MET A 1 32.07 -14.36 24.81
C MET A 1 31.82 -15.26 23.61
N SER A 2 30.57 -15.44 23.18
CA SER A 2 30.31 -16.09 21.90
C SER A 2 30.94 -15.22 20.81
N SER A 3 31.69 -15.80 19.88
CA SER A 3 32.11 -15.08 18.68
C SER A 3 30.86 -14.57 17.95
N LYS A 4 30.92 -13.33 17.45
CA LYS A 4 29.87 -12.79 16.58
C LYS A 4 29.80 -13.61 15.29
N ILE A 5 28.63 -13.65 14.66
CA ILE A 5 28.48 -14.29 13.34
C ILE A 5 29.02 -13.32 12.28
N THR A 6 29.99 -13.76 11.49
CA THR A 6 30.54 -12.97 10.37
C THR A 6 29.58 -13.01 9.19
N VAL A 7 29.37 -11.85 8.56
CA VAL A 7 28.54 -11.65 7.37
C VAL A 7 29.35 -10.83 6.37
N ASP A 8 29.48 -11.31 5.14
CA ASP A 8 30.40 -10.71 4.16
C ASP A 8 29.73 -9.61 3.33
N ALA A 9 28.46 -9.80 2.95
CA ALA A 9 27.73 -8.85 2.12
C ALA A 9 27.20 -7.68 2.96
N PRO A 10 27.27 -6.44 2.43
CA PRO A 10 26.75 -5.29 3.14
C PRO A 10 25.23 -5.31 3.24
N LEU A 11 24.72 -4.85 4.38
CA LEU A 11 23.30 -4.59 4.59
C LEU A 11 23.02 -3.08 4.51
N VAL A 12 22.13 -2.68 3.60
CA VAL A 12 21.73 -1.27 3.46
C VAL A 12 20.72 -0.93 4.55
N ILE A 13 21.00 0.10 5.34
CA ILE A 13 20.14 0.58 6.41
C ILE A 13 19.61 1.95 6.02
N LEU A 14 18.32 2.02 5.75
CA LEU A 14 17.63 3.27 5.43
C LEU A 14 16.92 3.79 6.68
N HIS A 15 17.56 4.76 7.34
CA HIS A 15 17.04 5.40 8.55
C HIS A 15 15.82 6.27 8.22
N GLY A 16 15.02 6.54 9.24
CA GLY A 16 13.76 7.27 9.12
C GLY A 16 13.60 8.31 10.20
N ASP A 17 12.36 8.50 10.65
CA ASP A 17 12.01 9.58 11.57
C ASP A 17 11.31 9.08 12.86
N GLU A 18 11.34 9.91 13.90
CA GLU A 18 10.51 9.85 15.12
C GLU A 18 10.62 8.52 15.91
N MET A 19 9.53 8.05 16.51
CA MET A 19 9.54 6.90 17.43
C MET A 19 9.96 5.62 16.72
N ALA A 20 9.62 5.48 15.45
CA ALA A 20 10.08 4.37 14.63
C ALA A 20 11.63 4.38 14.48
N GLN A 21 12.27 5.54 14.41
CA GLN A 21 13.74 5.66 14.37
C GLN A 21 14.40 5.25 15.69
N VAL A 22 13.84 5.69 16.82
CA VAL A 22 14.31 5.26 18.15
C VAL A 22 14.21 3.74 18.31
N ALA A 23 13.11 3.13 17.83
CA ALA A 23 12.93 1.69 17.83
C ALA A 23 13.95 0.97 16.94
N PHE A 24 14.20 1.52 15.75
CA PHE A 24 15.09 0.92 14.78
C PHE A 24 16.52 0.84 15.27
N GLU A 25 17.04 1.93 15.84
CA GLU A 25 18.39 1.97 16.42
C GLU A 25 18.57 0.93 17.52
N LYS A 26 17.60 0.82 18.44
CA LYS A 26 17.63 -0.21 19.49
C LYS A 26 17.60 -1.62 18.93
N ILE A 27 16.83 -1.87 17.88
CA ILE A 27 16.80 -3.17 17.20
C ILE A 27 18.15 -3.47 16.56
N LEU A 28 18.73 -2.53 15.81
CA LEU A 28 20.02 -2.71 15.16
C LEU A 28 21.11 -2.97 16.19
N ASP A 29 21.12 -2.22 17.29
CA ASP A 29 22.13 -2.38 18.32
C ASP A 29 22.00 -3.74 19.04
N THR A 30 20.78 -4.10 19.43
CA THR A 30 20.49 -5.32 20.20
C THR A 30 20.63 -6.59 19.36
N PHE A 31 20.15 -6.60 18.11
CA PHE A 31 20.00 -7.82 17.31
C PHE A 31 20.89 -7.88 16.08
N VAL A 32 21.56 -6.79 15.70
CA VAL A 32 22.48 -6.78 14.55
C VAL A 32 23.91 -6.58 15.04
N THR A 33 24.28 -5.38 15.48
CA THR A 33 25.69 -5.04 15.77
C THR A 33 26.22 -5.79 17.01
N SER A 34 25.39 -6.12 18.01
CA SER A 34 25.85 -6.89 19.18
C SER A 34 26.11 -8.37 18.87
N ARG A 35 25.41 -8.95 17.88
CA ARG A 35 25.44 -10.39 17.55
C ARG A 35 26.24 -10.71 16.29
N LEU A 36 26.40 -9.74 15.38
CA LEU A 36 26.96 -9.92 14.04
C LEU A 36 28.17 -9.01 13.82
N GLU A 37 29.15 -9.52 13.07
CA GLU A 37 30.18 -8.73 12.41
C GLU A 37 29.73 -8.57 10.95
N ILE A 38 29.06 -7.45 10.66
CA ILE A 38 28.39 -7.20 9.37
C ILE A 38 28.70 -5.78 8.87
N PRO A 39 29.02 -5.58 7.58
CA PRO A 39 29.14 -4.25 7.00
C PRO A 39 27.75 -3.59 6.86
N LEU A 40 27.58 -2.39 7.42
CA LEU A 40 26.36 -1.60 7.27
C LEU A 40 26.60 -0.43 6.32
N VAL A 41 25.67 -0.23 5.38
CA VAL A 41 25.63 0.96 4.51
C VAL A 41 24.46 1.82 4.98
N GLU A 42 24.76 2.79 5.82
CA GLU A 42 23.76 3.63 6.48
C GLU A 42 23.43 4.87 5.66
N ILE A 43 22.14 5.12 5.46
CA ILE A 43 21.63 6.28 4.72
C ILE A 43 20.51 6.94 5.54
N ASP A 44 20.71 8.22 5.85
CA ASP A 44 19.74 9.01 6.59
C ASP A 44 18.64 9.57 5.67
N LEU A 45 17.42 9.00 5.73
CA LEU A 45 16.25 9.52 5.02
C LEU A 45 15.35 10.40 5.88
N SER A 46 15.86 10.92 7.00
CA SER A 46 15.12 11.88 7.82
C SER A 46 14.59 13.03 6.97
N ALA A 47 13.46 13.59 7.38
CA ALA A 47 12.88 14.76 6.72
C ALA A 47 13.91 15.89 6.58
N GLU A 48 14.71 16.12 7.62
CA GLU A 48 15.75 17.15 7.62
C GLU A 48 16.83 16.89 6.56
N ASN A 49 17.39 15.68 6.49
CA ASN A 49 18.42 15.37 5.51
C ASN A 49 17.91 15.36 4.07
N ARG A 50 16.66 14.92 3.86
CA ARG A 50 15.99 15.05 2.55
C ARG A 50 15.83 16.50 2.13
N LEU A 51 15.52 17.42 3.06
CA LEU A 51 15.47 18.85 2.76
C LEU A 51 16.85 19.39 2.37
N VAL A 52 17.87 19.15 3.20
CA VAL A 52 19.22 19.69 2.98
C VAL A 52 19.85 19.18 1.68
N THR A 53 19.63 17.92 1.33
CA THR A 53 20.10 17.33 0.06
C THR A 53 19.16 17.58 -1.12
N ASN A 54 18.07 18.31 -0.92
CA ASN A 54 17.01 18.54 -1.89
C ASN A 54 16.50 17.23 -2.55
N GLY A 55 16.43 16.15 -1.76
CA GLY A 55 15.99 14.82 -2.19
C GLY A 55 17.07 13.95 -2.85
N GLN A 56 18.31 14.40 -3.00
CA GLN A 56 19.40 13.59 -3.57
C GLN A 56 19.64 12.30 -2.76
N VAL A 57 19.52 12.35 -1.43
CA VAL A 57 19.68 11.16 -0.58
C VAL A 57 18.71 10.02 -0.90
N VAL A 58 17.54 10.33 -1.47
CA VAL A 58 16.58 9.30 -1.91
C VAL A 58 17.09 8.57 -3.15
N VAL A 59 17.79 9.27 -4.05
CA VAL A 59 18.45 8.67 -5.22
C VAL A 59 19.62 7.81 -4.75
N ASP A 60 20.43 8.33 -3.85
CA ASP A 60 21.58 7.60 -3.27
C ASP A 60 21.13 6.30 -2.58
N ALA A 61 19.99 6.32 -1.88
CA ALA A 61 19.37 5.14 -1.30
C ALA A 61 18.97 4.08 -2.34
N VAL A 62 18.38 4.50 -3.46
CA VAL A 62 18.03 3.58 -4.55
C VAL A 62 19.28 2.97 -5.18
N GLU A 63 20.33 3.76 -5.38
CA GLU A 63 21.60 3.29 -5.92
C GLU A 63 22.30 2.31 -4.98
N ALA A 64 22.31 2.59 -3.67
CA ALA A 64 22.86 1.70 -2.67
C ALA A 64 22.11 0.37 -2.61
N LEU A 65 20.77 0.40 -2.62
CA LEU A 65 19.95 -0.81 -2.67
C LEU A 65 20.27 -1.65 -3.91
N LYS A 66 20.33 -1.05 -5.10
CA LYS A 66 20.68 -1.77 -6.33
C LYS A 66 22.10 -2.32 -6.32
N ARG A 67 23.05 -1.61 -5.70
CA ARG A 67 24.44 -2.04 -5.62
C ARG A 67 24.65 -3.19 -4.64
N HIS A 68 23.99 -3.15 -3.48
CA HIS A 68 24.24 -4.09 -2.38
C HIS A 68 23.16 -5.19 -2.27
N GLY A 69 22.03 -5.02 -2.94
CA GLY A 69 21.03 -6.06 -3.17
C GLY A 69 20.07 -6.35 -2.02
N VAL A 70 20.42 -6.06 -0.76
CA VAL A 70 19.54 -6.25 0.41
C VAL A 70 19.56 -5.01 1.29
N GLY A 71 18.37 -4.51 1.64
CA GLY A 71 18.24 -3.42 2.60
C GLY A 71 17.04 -3.52 3.51
N ILE A 72 17.12 -2.82 4.64
CA ILE A 72 16.01 -2.61 5.58
C ILE A 72 15.68 -1.13 5.59
N LYS A 73 14.40 -0.83 5.60
CA LYS A 73 13.91 0.54 5.56
C LYS A 73 12.95 0.84 6.69
N ASN A 74 13.24 1.93 7.39
CA ASN A 74 12.40 2.45 8.46
C ASN A 74 11.31 3.39 7.92
N ALA A 75 10.33 3.76 8.76
CA ALA A 75 9.29 4.72 8.39
C ALA A 75 9.86 6.14 8.27
N GLY A 76 9.50 6.86 7.19
CA GLY A 76 9.88 8.26 6.98
C GLY A 76 8.66 9.15 6.80
N MET A 77 8.69 10.35 7.40
CA MET A 77 7.54 11.25 7.45
C MET A 77 7.31 12.01 6.13
N THR A 78 6.07 12.43 5.88
CA THR A 78 5.77 13.49 4.91
C THR A 78 5.76 14.81 5.64
N VAL A 79 6.51 15.80 5.14
CA VAL A 79 6.64 17.10 5.80
C VAL A 79 5.38 17.92 5.56
N ASN A 80 4.62 18.20 6.61
CA ASN A 80 3.46 19.09 6.52
C ASN A 80 3.89 20.57 6.51
N ARG A 81 2.95 21.52 6.30
CA ARG A 81 3.29 22.95 6.19
C ARG A 81 3.93 23.53 7.46
N ALA A 82 3.48 23.10 8.64
CA ALA A 82 4.03 23.58 9.91
C ALA A 82 5.47 23.06 10.11
N GLN A 83 5.67 21.75 9.91
CA GLN A 83 6.98 21.11 9.97
C GLN A 83 7.95 21.69 8.93
N LEU A 84 7.46 22.00 7.72
CA LEU A 84 8.25 22.65 6.68
C LEU A 84 8.73 24.03 7.14
N GLY A 85 7.85 24.82 7.76
CA GLY A 85 8.21 26.12 8.32
C GLY A 85 9.29 26.02 9.40
N GLU A 86 9.17 25.03 10.30
CA GLU A 86 10.17 24.77 11.35
C GLU A 86 11.52 24.32 10.77
N LEU A 87 11.51 23.44 9.78
CA LEU A 87 12.73 22.96 9.14
C LEU A 87 13.43 24.07 8.33
N LEU A 88 12.67 24.89 7.59
CA LEU A 88 13.23 26.04 6.89
C LEU A 88 13.78 27.11 7.85
N ALA A 89 13.17 27.27 9.04
CA ALA A 89 13.70 28.17 10.06
C ALA A 89 15.04 27.67 10.63
N LYS A 90 15.25 26.35 10.71
CA LYS A 90 16.54 25.74 11.09
C LYS A 90 17.58 25.83 9.97
N HIS A 91 17.14 25.86 8.72
CA HIS A 91 17.99 25.90 7.52
C HIS A 91 17.69 27.14 6.65
N PRO A 92 18.07 28.36 7.11
CA PRO A 92 17.69 29.62 6.46
C PRO A 92 18.26 29.80 5.05
N ASP A 93 19.28 29.01 4.68
CA ASP A 93 19.88 29.01 3.34
C ASP A 93 19.03 28.26 2.30
N LEU A 94 18.01 27.50 2.73
CA LEU A 94 17.13 26.75 1.84
C LEU A 94 15.96 27.62 1.35
N ASP A 95 15.74 27.62 0.03
CA ASP A 95 14.58 28.24 -0.59
C ASP A 95 13.44 27.21 -0.72
N GLY A 96 12.45 27.31 0.17
CA GLY A 96 11.29 26.42 0.20
C GLY A 96 10.51 26.36 -1.12
N THR A 97 10.62 27.38 -1.98
CA THR A 97 9.92 27.40 -3.29
C THR A 97 10.63 26.58 -4.38
N LYS A 98 11.89 26.20 -4.14
CA LYS A 98 12.73 25.43 -5.08
C LYS A 98 12.96 23.99 -4.63
N LEU A 99 12.30 23.56 -3.56
CA LEU A 99 12.43 22.19 -3.08
C LEU A 99 11.84 21.19 -4.07
N HIS A 100 12.64 20.18 -4.40
CA HIS A 100 12.19 19.05 -5.19
C HIS A 100 11.14 18.26 -4.39
N PRO A 101 10.13 17.63 -5.04
CA PRO A 101 9.12 16.84 -4.33
C PRO A 101 9.70 15.72 -3.45
N LEU A 102 10.87 15.17 -3.79
CA LEU A 102 11.57 14.16 -2.98
C LEU A 102 12.11 14.70 -1.64
N ALA A 103 12.27 16.02 -1.52
CA ALA A 103 12.69 16.65 -0.27
C ALA A 103 11.57 16.64 0.77
N THR A 104 10.30 16.79 0.35
CA THR A 104 9.18 17.03 1.26
C THR A 104 8.20 15.86 1.36
N LYS A 105 8.03 15.06 0.29
CA LYS A 105 7.17 13.86 0.29
C LYS A 105 7.90 12.67 0.90
N SER A 106 7.15 11.78 1.57
CA SER A 106 7.70 10.51 2.09
C SER A 106 8.49 9.75 1.00
N PRO A 107 9.68 9.22 1.32
CA PRO A 107 10.56 8.60 0.33
C PRO A 107 10.07 7.21 -0.12
N ASN A 108 9.08 6.62 0.57
CA ASN A 108 8.61 5.24 0.37
C ASN A 108 8.27 4.95 -1.10
N GLY A 109 7.42 5.78 -1.70
CA GLY A 109 6.98 5.57 -3.08
C GLY A 109 8.11 5.72 -4.08
N ALA A 110 9.02 6.67 -3.85
CA ALA A 110 10.16 6.93 -4.72
C ALA A 110 11.18 5.79 -4.69
N ILE A 111 11.48 5.25 -3.50
CA ILE A 111 12.43 4.13 -3.35
C ILE A 111 11.88 2.87 -3.99
N ARG A 112 10.63 2.50 -3.69
CA ARG A 112 9.98 1.30 -4.27
C ARG A 112 9.93 1.37 -5.79
N LYS A 113 9.59 2.54 -6.34
CA LYS A 113 9.64 2.80 -7.79
C LYS A 113 11.06 2.76 -8.33
N GLY A 114 12.02 3.32 -7.61
CA GLY A 114 13.42 3.42 -8.01
C GLY A 114 14.09 2.05 -8.14
N ILE A 115 13.83 1.13 -7.20
CA ILE A 115 14.30 -0.25 -7.30
C ILE A 115 13.44 -1.08 -8.28
N GLY A 116 12.19 -0.68 -8.52
CA GLY A 116 11.31 -1.35 -9.49
C GLY A 116 10.78 -2.70 -9.00
N GLY A 117 10.47 -2.81 -7.71
CA GLY A 117 10.04 -4.07 -7.09
C GLY A 117 8.55 -4.17 -6.82
N ASN A 118 8.04 -5.41 -6.78
CA ASN A 118 6.69 -5.72 -6.35
C ASN A 118 6.63 -5.93 -4.84
N ILE A 119 5.47 -5.66 -4.25
CA ILE A 119 5.31 -5.65 -2.79
C ILE A 119 4.54 -6.89 -2.36
N THR A 120 5.11 -7.68 -1.46
CA THR A 120 4.40 -8.79 -0.80
C THR A 120 4.22 -8.46 0.67
N ARG A 121 2.96 -8.51 1.15
CA ARG A 121 2.60 -8.35 2.55
C ARG A 121 2.01 -9.64 3.11
N GLU A 122 2.47 -10.07 4.27
CA GLU A 122 2.04 -11.32 4.92
C GLU A 122 1.92 -11.11 6.43
N ASP A 123 0.98 -11.79 7.09
CA ASP A 123 0.89 -11.73 8.55
C ASP A 123 2.10 -12.42 9.21
N ILE A 124 2.58 -11.81 10.30
CA ILE A 124 3.46 -12.47 11.27
C ILE A 124 2.62 -13.51 12.02
N GLN A 125 3.19 -14.69 12.16
CA GLN A 125 2.52 -15.93 12.56
C GLN A 125 2.33 -16.04 14.08
N PHE A 126 1.79 -15.01 14.73
CA PHE A 126 1.52 -15.05 16.15
C PHE A 126 0.46 -16.12 16.48
N ARG A 127 0.73 -16.94 17.49
CA ARG A 127 -0.08 -18.14 17.79
C ARG A 127 -1.24 -17.87 18.75
N ASN A 128 -1.12 -16.85 19.60
CA ASN A 128 -2.08 -16.56 20.65
C ASN A 128 -2.88 -15.27 20.43
N LEU A 129 -2.78 -14.61 19.27
CA LEU A 129 -3.56 -13.40 19.00
C LEU A 129 -4.98 -13.73 18.54
N LYS A 130 -5.96 -13.16 19.24
CA LYS A 130 -7.38 -13.16 18.92
C LYS A 130 -7.79 -11.76 18.47
N VAL A 131 -8.22 -11.67 17.21
CA VAL A 131 -8.74 -10.42 16.67
C VAL A 131 -10.22 -10.30 17.01
N LYS A 132 -10.60 -9.25 17.73
CA LYS A 132 -12.01 -8.94 18.01
C LYS A 132 -12.67 -8.54 16.69
N ARG A 133 -13.60 -9.37 16.22
CA ARG A 133 -14.37 -9.10 15.01
C ARG A 133 -15.58 -8.22 15.35
N PRO A 134 -15.86 -7.18 14.57
CA PRO A 134 -17.09 -6.42 14.74
C PRO A 134 -18.32 -7.27 14.38
N GLU A 135 -19.43 -7.05 15.07
CA GLU A 135 -20.72 -7.67 14.75
C GLU A 135 -21.30 -7.01 13.51
N TRP A 136 -21.39 -7.76 12.42
CA TRP A 136 -21.76 -7.22 11.11
C TRP A 136 -23.19 -7.55 10.67
N VAL A 137 -23.76 -8.63 11.21
CA VAL A 137 -25.10 -9.07 10.82
C VAL A 137 -26.11 -7.97 11.13
N ASP A 138 -26.93 -7.62 10.13
CA ASP A 138 -27.94 -6.55 10.19
C ASP A 138 -27.39 -5.13 10.45
N ARG A 139 -26.07 -4.92 10.36
CA ARG A 139 -25.44 -3.60 10.54
C ARG A 139 -25.94 -2.61 9.48
N ASP A 140 -26.25 -1.39 9.91
CA ASP A 140 -26.90 -0.40 9.06
C ASP A 140 -25.89 0.45 8.27
N ILE A 141 -25.07 -0.21 7.45
CA ILE A 141 -24.12 0.47 6.56
C ILE A 141 -24.56 0.28 5.11
N VAL A 142 -24.46 1.36 4.34
CA VAL A 142 -24.68 1.36 2.90
C VAL A 142 -23.48 1.98 2.21
N VAL A 143 -22.98 1.32 1.16
CA VAL A 143 -21.95 1.88 0.27
C VAL A 143 -22.64 2.52 -0.94
N ASP A 144 -22.31 3.78 -1.21
CA ASP A 144 -22.80 4.58 -2.32
C ASP A 144 -21.64 4.91 -3.27
N THR A 145 -21.90 4.82 -4.57
CA THR A 145 -20.87 4.95 -5.62
C THR A 145 -21.50 5.48 -6.91
N MET A 146 -20.70 6.09 -7.78
CA MET A 146 -21.20 6.57 -9.07
C MET A 146 -21.64 5.38 -9.95
N GLU A 147 -22.64 5.59 -10.79
CA GLU A 147 -23.15 4.55 -11.70
C GLU A 147 -22.28 4.40 -12.96
N VAL A 148 -21.81 5.54 -13.46
CA VAL A 148 -21.08 5.74 -14.72
C VAL A 148 -19.70 6.37 -14.46
N GLY A 149 -18.88 6.44 -15.51
CA GLY A 149 -17.53 7.00 -15.43
C GLY A 149 -16.47 6.02 -14.90
N GLY A 150 -15.35 6.57 -14.46
CA GLY A 150 -14.27 5.81 -13.83
C GLY A 150 -13.53 4.88 -14.78
N ILE A 151 -12.80 3.93 -14.18
CA ILE A 151 -12.05 2.89 -14.91
C ILE A 151 -13.00 1.91 -15.62
N LYS A 152 -14.19 1.68 -15.06
CA LYS A 152 -15.17 0.74 -15.62
C LYS A 152 -15.62 1.12 -17.04
N GLU A 153 -15.71 2.41 -17.34
CA GLU A 153 -16.11 2.96 -18.64
C GLU A 153 -14.94 3.63 -19.37
N SER A 154 -13.73 3.24 -18.99
CA SER A 154 -12.52 3.65 -19.70
C SER A 154 -12.43 2.97 -21.06
N PHE A 155 -11.81 3.67 -22.01
CA PHE A 155 -11.33 3.03 -23.21
C PHE A 155 -9.99 2.37 -22.90
N ASN A 156 -9.82 1.10 -23.28
CA ASN A 156 -8.61 0.34 -23.02
C ASN A 156 -8.33 -0.64 -24.16
N GLU A 157 -7.06 -0.83 -24.48
CA GLU A 157 -6.58 -1.75 -25.52
C GLU A 157 -5.18 -2.29 -25.17
N LEU A 158 -4.77 -3.34 -25.86
CA LEU A 158 -3.38 -3.77 -25.93
C LEU A 158 -2.65 -3.10 -27.09
N SER A 159 -1.44 -2.62 -26.83
CA SER A 159 -0.54 -2.07 -27.85
C SER A 159 -0.22 -3.12 -28.92
N ARG A 160 -0.54 -2.85 -30.19
CA ARG A 160 -0.29 -3.78 -31.32
C ARG A 160 1.13 -3.72 -31.86
N ALA A 161 1.85 -2.63 -31.56
CA ALA A 161 3.22 -2.37 -31.97
C ALA A 161 3.98 -1.71 -30.82
N THR A 162 5.32 -1.79 -30.88
CA THR A 162 6.21 -1.05 -29.98
C THR A 162 6.34 0.38 -30.50
N GLY A 163 6.08 1.36 -29.64
CA GLY A 163 6.04 2.77 -30.04
C GLY A 163 5.76 3.69 -28.86
N ILE A 164 5.06 4.79 -29.12
CA ILE A 164 4.74 5.82 -28.13
C ILE A 164 3.21 5.99 -28.08
N VAL A 165 2.65 5.89 -26.87
CA VAL A 165 1.30 6.37 -26.57
C VAL A 165 1.40 7.85 -26.22
N LYS A 166 0.63 8.68 -26.92
CA LYS A 166 0.50 10.12 -26.66
C LYS A 166 -0.93 10.43 -26.26
N LEU A 167 -1.07 11.19 -25.17
CA LEU A 167 -2.31 11.84 -24.83
C LEU A 167 -2.24 13.28 -25.35
N MET A 168 -3.07 13.57 -26.34
CA MET A 168 -3.22 14.89 -26.93
C MET A 168 -4.50 15.55 -26.42
N PHE A 169 -4.47 16.86 -26.25
CA PHE A 169 -5.62 17.69 -25.98
C PHE A 169 -5.84 18.67 -27.12
N VAL A 170 -7.08 18.78 -27.59
CA VAL A 170 -7.49 19.74 -28.61
C VAL A 170 -8.55 20.65 -27.99
N GLY A 171 -8.11 21.85 -27.61
CA GLY A 171 -8.94 22.88 -26.99
C GLY A 171 -9.58 23.83 -28.01
N ALA A 172 -10.15 24.92 -27.50
CA ALA A 172 -10.83 25.93 -28.33
C ALA A 172 -9.87 26.70 -29.26
N SER A 173 -8.58 26.75 -28.93
CA SER A 173 -7.52 27.33 -29.76
C SER A 173 -7.28 26.56 -31.07
N GLY A 174 -7.70 25.29 -31.14
CA GLY A 174 -7.61 24.43 -32.31
C GLY A 174 -6.29 23.65 -32.45
N ASP A 175 -5.17 24.19 -31.94
CA ASP A 175 -3.86 23.51 -32.01
C ASP A 175 -3.74 22.39 -30.97
N PRO A 176 -3.49 21.13 -31.37
CA PRO A 176 -3.32 20.02 -30.43
C PRO A 176 -2.08 20.19 -29.54
N VAL A 177 -2.26 20.08 -28.23
CA VAL A 177 -1.19 20.08 -27.23
C VAL A 177 -0.97 18.65 -26.74
N GLU A 178 0.29 18.23 -26.61
CA GLU A 178 0.61 16.94 -26.00
C GLU A 178 0.65 17.08 -24.47
N LEU A 179 -0.29 16.42 -23.77
CA LEU A 179 -0.35 16.41 -22.31
C LEU A 179 0.63 15.41 -21.70
N HIS A 180 0.76 14.24 -22.34
CA HIS A 180 1.63 13.18 -21.86
C HIS A 180 2.09 12.29 -23.02
N ARG A 181 3.29 11.71 -22.86
CA ARG A 181 3.77 10.63 -23.71
C ARG A 181 4.40 9.53 -22.87
N ARG A 182 4.28 8.29 -23.33
CA ARG A 182 4.95 7.13 -22.73
C ARG A 182 5.31 6.12 -23.81
N GLU A 183 6.48 5.51 -23.66
CA GLU A 183 6.87 4.36 -24.48
C GLU A 183 6.04 3.14 -24.09
N VAL A 184 5.61 2.39 -25.09
CA VAL A 184 4.91 1.12 -24.92
C VAL A 184 5.51 0.07 -25.84
N LYS A 185 5.55 -1.17 -25.38
CA LYS A 185 5.91 -2.33 -26.18
C LYS A 185 4.64 -2.97 -26.74
N LYS A 186 4.81 -3.73 -27.81
CA LYS A 186 3.74 -4.62 -28.29
C LYS A 186 3.29 -5.55 -27.14
N GLY A 187 1.99 -5.57 -26.87
CA GLY A 187 1.38 -6.36 -25.81
C GLY A 187 1.20 -5.62 -24.50
N ASP A 188 1.72 -4.40 -24.36
CA ASP A 188 1.49 -3.56 -23.17
C ASP A 188 0.03 -3.08 -23.13
N PRO A 189 -0.67 -3.23 -22.00
CA PRO A 189 -2.00 -2.68 -21.84
C PRO A 189 -1.96 -1.18 -21.54
N TRP A 190 -2.93 -0.44 -22.05
CA TRP A 190 -3.15 0.97 -21.70
C TRP A 190 -4.64 1.28 -21.60
N LEU A 191 -5.00 2.30 -20.82
CA LEU A 191 -6.36 2.81 -20.71
C LEU A 191 -6.42 4.32 -20.50
N LEU A 192 -7.50 4.93 -20.97
CA LEU A 192 -7.88 6.31 -20.69
C LEU A 192 -9.22 6.34 -19.93
N ALA A 193 -9.18 6.81 -18.69
CA ALA A 193 -10.34 7.05 -17.85
C ALA A 193 -10.55 8.56 -17.64
N THR A 194 -11.81 8.98 -17.62
CA THR A 194 -12.22 10.33 -17.23
C THR A 194 -13.48 10.24 -16.37
N ASN A 195 -13.75 11.25 -15.55
CA ASN A 195 -15.10 11.47 -15.00
C ASN A 195 -15.60 12.83 -15.46
N ASP A 196 -16.91 12.92 -15.70
CA ASP A 196 -17.60 14.18 -15.86
C ASP A 196 -17.75 14.84 -14.48
N LEU A 197 -17.19 16.03 -14.30
CA LEU A 197 -17.22 16.70 -13.00
C LEU A 197 -18.64 17.09 -12.60
N GLU A 198 -19.55 17.34 -13.54
CA GLU A 198 -20.96 17.62 -13.23
C GLU A 198 -21.67 16.36 -12.74
N ASP A 199 -21.33 15.17 -13.25
CA ASP A 199 -21.84 13.91 -12.72
C ASP A 199 -21.31 13.62 -11.30
N VAL A 200 -20.04 13.95 -11.04
CA VAL A 200 -19.45 13.87 -9.69
C VAL A 200 -20.19 14.79 -8.71
N LYS A 201 -20.45 16.03 -9.11
CA LYS A 201 -21.22 17.00 -8.31
C LYS A 201 -22.66 16.54 -8.09
N ALA A 202 -23.32 16.06 -9.13
CA ALA A 202 -24.69 15.54 -9.05
C ALA A 202 -24.76 14.33 -8.11
N TRP A 203 -23.77 13.42 -8.16
CA TRP A 203 -23.65 12.33 -7.20
C TRP A 203 -23.44 12.86 -5.78
N ALA A 204 -22.55 13.83 -5.56
CA ALA A 204 -22.29 14.41 -4.24
C ALA A 204 -23.57 14.99 -3.60
N HIS A 205 -24.36 15.76 -4.36
CA HIS A 205 -25.65 16.28 -3.89
C HIS A 205 -26.60 15.15 -3.48
N ARG A 206 -26.74 14.10 -4.31
CA ARG A 206 -27.59 12.94 -3.97
C ARG A 206 -27.08 12.21 -2.74
N PHE A 207 -25.76 12.02 -2.63
CA PHE A 207 -25.11 11.34 -1.53
C PHE A 207 -25.34 12.05 -0.19
N PHE A 208 -25.10 13.36 -0.12
CA PHE A 208 -25.31 14.12 1.12
C PHE A 208 -26.80 14.26 1.46
N GLN A 209 -27.65 14.51 0.46
CA GLN A 209 -29.10 14.57 0.68
C GLN A 209 -29.62 13.25 1.25
N ARG A 210 -29.19 12.12 0.68
CA ARG A 210 -29.52 10.80 1.18
C ARG A 210 -29.05 10.57 2.61
N ALA A 211 -27.82 10.96 2.95
CA ALA A 211 -27.31 10.84 4.30
C ALA A 211 -28.17 11.61 5.32
N ILE A 212 -28.63 12.80 4.94
CA ILE A 212 -29.52 13.65 5.76
C ILE A 212 -30.90 13.01 5.90
N ASP A 213 -31.52 12.62 4.79
CA ASP A 213 -32.86 12.04 4.76
C ASP A 213 -32.91 10.73 5.56
N GLU A 214 -31.86 9.92 5.41
CA GLU A 214 -31.71 8.65 6.12
C GLU A 214 -31.05 8.82 7.50
N LYS A 215 -30.66 10.03 7.91
CA LYS A 215 -29.96 10.32 9.18
C LYS A 215 -28.79 9.37 9.44
N ARG A 216 -27.80 9.38 8.56
CA ARG A 216 -26.60 8.54 8.63
C ARG A 216 -25.36 9.42 8.72
N ASP A 217 -24.40 9.00 9.54
CA ASP A 217 -23.05 9.57 9.48
C ASP A 217 -22.42 9.29 8.11
N ILE A 218 -21.63 10.26 7.66
CA ILE A 218 -21.10 10.32 6.30
C ILE A 218 -19.62 9.97 6.32
N TYR A 219 -19.24 8.99 5.52
CA TYR A 219 -17.84 8.62 5.33
C TYR A 219 -17.51 8.72 3.84
N LEU A 220 -16.53 9.55 3.46
CA LEU A 220 -16.06 9.70 2.09
C LEU A 220 -14.66 9.11 1.95
N GLY A 221 -14.46 8.22 0.97
CA GLY A 221 -13.19 7.54 0.72
C GLY A 221 -12.67 7.72 -0.70
N LEU A 222 -11.47 8.27 -0.85
CA LEU A 222 -10.74 8.42 -2.13
C LEU A 222 -9.23 8.18 -1.95
N LYS A 223 -8.44 8.14 -3.03
CA LYS A 223 -6.98 8.03 -3.01
C LYS A 223 -6.28 9.30 -3.54
N ASP A 224 -6.73 10.46 -3.07
CA ASP A 224 -6.30 11.78 -3.54
C ASP A 224 -4.80 12.08 -3.37
N THR A 225 -4.16 11.51 -2.35
CA THR A 225 -2.73 11.75 -2.08
C THR A 225 -1.81 11.13 -3.14
N VAL A 226 -2.27 10.10 -3.84
CA VAL A 226 -1.50 9.36 -4.85
C VAL A 226 -1.89 9.78 -6.27
N ILE A 227 -3.20 9.87 -6.55
CA ILE A 227 -3.76 10.25 -7.85
C ILE A 227 -4.48 11.59 -7.78
N SER A 228 -3.76 12.62 -7.33
CA SER A 228 -4.30 13.96 -7.03
C SER A 228 -4.99 14.65 -8.21
N GLY A 229 -4.54 14.42 -9.44
CA GLY A 229 -5.17 14.96 -10.65
C GLY A 229 -6.45 14.22 -11.06
N TYR A 230 -6.78 13.12 -10.39
CA TYR A 230 -8.00 12.35 -10.63
C TYR A 230 -8.91 12.35 -9.40
N ASP A 231 -8.54 11.61 -8.35
CA ASP A 231 -9.32 11.55 -7.11
C ASP A 231 -9.25 12.86 -6.33
N GLY A 232 -8.13 13.59 -6.36
CA GLY A 232 -8.02 14.87 -5.66
C GLY A 232 -8.96 15.94 -6.25
N VAL A 233 -9.17 15.92 -7.56
CA VAL A 233 -10.13 16.79 -8.26
C VAL A 233 -11.56 16.44 -7.84
N MET A 234 -11.92 15.15 -7.85
CA MET A 234 -13.24 14.70 -7.39
C MET A 234 -13.48 15.06 -5.93
N ARG A 235 -12.50 14.77 -5.05
CA ARG A 235 -12.56 15.12 -3.63
C ARG A 235 -12.81 16.61 -3.44
N ALA A 236 -12.05 17.47 -4.10
CA ALA A 236 -12.20 18.92 -3.97
C ALA A 236 -13.60 19.39 -4.38
N ALA A 237 -14.18 18.82 -5.44
CA ALA A 237 -15.54 19.14 -5.85
C ALA A 237 -16.61 18.64 -4.84
N ILE A 238 -16.44 17.42 -4.32
CA ILE A 238 -17.36 16.82 -3.34
C ILE A 238 -17.31 17.59 -2.01
N GLU A 239 -16.11 17.86 -1.48
CA GLU A 239 -15.92 18.63 -0.24
C GLU A 239 -16.41 20.08 -0.40
N GLY A 240 -16.18 20.69 -1.56
CA GLY A 240 -16.72 22.02 -1.87
C GLY A 240 -18.24 22.06 -1.78
N ILE A 241 -18.94 21.03 -2.27
CA ILE A 241 -20.40 20.90 -2.16
C ILE A 241 -20.82 20.69 -0.70
N TYR A 242 -20.13 19.82 0.03
CA TYR A 242 -20.41 19.59 1.44
C TYR A 242 -20.37 20.91 2.23
N ASP A 243 -19.28 21.66 2.07
CA ASP A 243 -19.03 22.89 2.81
C ASP A 243 -20.01 24.00 2.46
N GLN A 244 -20.39 24.13 1.19
CA GLN A 244 -21.26 25.20 0.73
C GLN A 244 -22.75 24.93 1.00
N HIS A 245 -23.18 23.66 0.97
CA HIS A 245 -24.61 23.33 0.92
C HIS A 245 -25.11 22.45 2.07
N TYR A 246 -24.25 21.63 2.68
CA TYR A 246 -24.70 20.56 3.58
C TYR A 246 -24.12 20.62 4.99
N ARG A 247 -22.96 21.24 5.19
CA ARG A 247 -22.25 21.27 6.47
C ARG A 247 -23.13 21.77 7.61
N GLU A 248 -23.76 22.94 7.46
CA GLU A 248 -24.64 23.51 8.49
C GLU A 248 -25.81 22.59 8.83
N GLN A 249 -26.41 21.93 7.83
CA GLN A 249 -27.54 21.03 8.02
C GLN A 249 -27.11 19.72 8.70
N VAL A 250 -25.96 19.17 8.31
CA VAL A 250 -25.36 17.95 8.89
C VAL A 250 -25.03 18.19 10.36
N GLU A 251 -24.38 19.32 10.67
CA GLU A 251 -24.07 19.73 12.05
C GLU A 251 -25.34 19.97 12.89
N ALA A 252 -26.34 20.65 12.34
CA ALA A 252 -27.61 20.90 13.02
C ALA A 252 -28.39 19.62 13.34
N LEU A 253 -28.21 18.56 12.56
CA LEU A 253 -28.79 17.24 12.79
C LEU A 253 -27.94 16.35 13.71
N GLY A 254 -26.76 16.82 14.13
CA GLY A 254 -25.83 16.07 14.96
C GLY A 254 -25.18 14.89 14.23
N LEU A 255 -25.15 14.91 12.89
CA LEU A 255 -24.47 13.91 12.07
C LEU A 255 -23.00 14.29 11.90
N ALA A 256 -22.15 13.29 11.71
CA ALA A 256 -20.72 13.50 11.48
C ALA A 256 -20.34 13.29 10.00
N TYR A 257 -19.31 14.02 9.55
CA TYR A 257 -18.66 13.84 8.25
C TYR A 257 -17.20 13.47 8.45
N PHE A 258 -16.77 12.37 7.83
CA PHE A 258 -15.42 11.86 7.88
C PHE A 258 -14.85 11.69 6.48
N TYR A 259 -13.69 12.28 6.23
CA TYR A 259 -12.87 11.98 5.07
C TYR A 259 -11.71 11.06 5.48
N GLU A 260 -11.51 9.98 4.75
CA GLU A 260 -10.38 9.06 4.92
C GLU A 260 -9.83 8.63 3.55
N LEU A 261 -8.57 8.20 3.52
CA LEU A 261 -8.08 7.49 2.34
C LEU A 261 -8.83 6.16 2.21
N ILE A 262 -9.11 5.74 0.98
CA ILE A 262 -9.97 4.58 0.69
C ILE A 262 -9.47 3.26 1.31
N ASP A 263 -8.16 3.07 1.43
CA ASP A 263 -7.52 1.95 2.12
C ASP A 263 -7.79 1.97 3.63
N ALA A 264 -7.67 3.13 4.27
CA ALA A 264 -8.00 3.30 5.69
C ALA A 264 -9.50 3.09 5.94
N GLN A 265 -10.35 3.65 5.08
CA GLN A 265 -11.80 3.45 5.13
C GLN A 265 -12.15 1.96 4.97
N ALA A 266 -11.53 1.26 4.02
CA ALA A 266 -11.77 -0.17 3.83
C ALA A 266 -11.28 -1.03 5.02
N ALA A 267 -10.12 -0.70 5.60
CA ALA A 267 -9.62 -1.32 6.82
C ALA A 267 -10.57 -1.12 8.02
N ARG A 268 -11.24 0.04 8.10
CA ARG A 268 -12.26 0.32 9.11
C ARG A 268 -13.46 -0.64 9.03
N LEU A 269 -13.85 -1.12 7.84
CA LEU A 269 -14.94 -2.10 7.70
C LEU A 269 -14.71 -3.33 8.56
N VAL A 270 -13.48 -3.84 8.52
CA VAL A 270 -13.17 -5.14 9.13
C VAL A 270 -12.69 -5.02 10.57
N SER A 271 -12.31 -3.82 11.03
CA SER A 271 -11.77 -3.60 12.36
C SER A 271 -12.76 -2.92 13.31
N ASN A 272 -13.27 -1.74 12.94
CA ASN A 272 -14.13 -0.92 13.80
C ASN A 272 -15.15 -0.10 12.98
N PRO A 273 -16.10 -0.77 12.30
CA PRO A 273 -17.16 -0.10 11.55
C PRO A 273 -18.15 0.61 12.49
N PRO A 274 -18.75 1.73 12.06
CA PRO A 274 -19.85 2.37 12.80
C PRO A 274 -21.12 1.50 12.76
N GLU A 275 -22.06 1.71 13.68
CA GLU A 275 -23.35 0.97 13.65
C GLU A 275 -24.23 1.39 12.47
N ARG A 276 -24.22 2.68 12.15
CA ARG A 276 -25.03 3.27 11.09
C ARG A 276 -24.22 4.29 10.30
N ALA A 277 -24.08 4.10 8.99
CA ALA A 277 -23.37 5.06 8.14
C ALA A 277 -23.75 4.96 6.66
N LEU A 278 -23.48 6.04 5.92
CA LEU A 278 -23.46 6.07 4.46
C LEU A 278 -22.01 6.28 3.99
N TRP A 279 -21.49 5.33 3.23
CA TRP A 279 -20.09 5.30 2.79
C TRP A 279 -19.99 5.63 1.31
N GLY A 280 -19.48 6.82 1.00
CA GLY A 280 -19.29 7.30 -0.36
C GLY A 280 -17.94 6.91 -0.92
N VAL A 281 -17.96 6.22 -2.06
CA VAL A 281 -16.77 5.87 -2.85
C VAL A 281 -17.09 6.20 -4.31
N PRO A 282 -16.75 7.40 -4.81
CA PRO A 282 -17.19 7.85 -6.13
C PRO A 282 -16.64 6.97 -7.26
N ASP A 283 -15.40 6.48 -7.17
CA ASP A 283 -14.88 5.51 -8.13
C ASP A 283 -15.69 4.21 -8.12
N ASN A 284 -16.37 3.94 -9.22
CA ASN A 284 -17.30 2.82 -9.33
C ASN A 284 -16.64 1.44 -9.34
N THR A 285 -15.34 1.36 -9.65
CA THR A 285 -14.61 0.10 -9.69
C THR A 285 -14.28 -0.36 -8.27
N THR A 286 -13.80 0.57 -7.44
CA THR A 286 -13.51 0.36 -6.03
C THR A 286 -14.80 0.27 -5.19
N GLY A 287 -15.71 1.23 -5.40
CA GLY A 287 -16.99 1.30 -4.68
C GLY A 287 -17.84 0.04 -4.85
N ARG A 288 -17.89 -0.55 -6.05
CA ARG A 288 -18.63 -1.81 -6.27
C ARG A 288 -18.02 -3.03 -5.58
N LYS A 289 -16.70 -3.07 -5.36
CA LYS A 289 -16.05 -4.15 -4.58
C LYS A 289 -16.45 -4.04 -3.11
N LEU A 290 -16.36 -2.83 -2.54
CA LEU A 290 -16.74 -2.56 -1.15
C LEU A 290 -18.23 -2.75 -0.91
N TYR A 291 -19.09 -2.30 -1.84
CA TYR A 291 -20.54 -2.54 -1.78
C TYR A 291 -20.85 -4.04 -1.65
N LYS A 292 -20.29 -4.87 -2.54
CA LYS A 292 -20.53 -6.31 -2.50
C LYS A 292 -19.99 -6.96 -1.24
N LEU A 293 -18.84 -6.49 -0.74
CA LEU A 293 -18.30 -6.94 0.54
C LEU A 293 -19.27 -6.61 1.68
N VAL A 294 -19.70 -5.35 1.81
CA VAL A 294 -20.61 -4.91 2.88
C VAL A 294 -21.91 -5.71 2.87
N GLU A 295 -22.50 -5.95 1.69
CA GLU A 295 -23.71 -6.76 1.60
C GLU A 295 -23.49 -8.23 2.04
N GLN A 296 -22.32 -8.81 1.76
CA GLN A 296 -21.96 -10.14 2.29
C GLN A 296 -21.78 -10.12 3.81
N LEU A 297 -21.10 -9.10 4.35
CA LEU A 297 -20.86 -8.99 5.79
C LEU A 297 -22.16 -8.78 6.56
N LYS A 298 -23.09 -7.98 6.03
CA LYS A 298 -24.43 -7.79 6.63
C LYS A 298 -25.24 -9.07 6.72
N GLN A 299 -25.01 -10.02 5.81
CA GLN A 299 -25.72 -11.29 5.79
C GLN A 299 -25.04 -12.37 6.65
N TYR A 300 -23.71 -12.45 6.62
CA TYR A 300 -22.97 -13.60 7.18
C TYR A 300 -21.97 -13.25 8.27
N GLY A 301 -21.74 -11.95 8.50
CA GLY A 301 -20.69 -11.46 9.37
C GLY A 301 -19.27 -11.68 8.81
N ILE A 302 -18.27 -11.34 9.62
CA ILE A 302 -16.88 -11.72 9.36
C ILE A 302 -16.65 -13.06 10.06
N PRO A 303 -16.23 -14.12 9.38
CA PRO A 303 -15.97 -15.42 9.99
C PRO A 303 -14.69 -15.42 10.81
N ASP A 304 -14.51 -16.46 11.61
CA ASP A 304 -13.29 -16.62 12.40
C ASP A 304 -12.11 -16.92 11.49
N ARG A 305 -11.05 -16.11 11.63
CA ARG A 305 -9.89 -16.20 10.76
C ARG A 305 -9.01 -17.37 11.20
N LYS A 306 -9.12 -18.49 10.50
CA LYS A 306 -8.32 -19.70 10.77
C LYS A 306 -7.03 -19.79 9.95
N ALA A 307 -6.87 -18.92 8.95
CA ALA A 307 -5.77 -18.93 8.01
C ALA A 307 -5.26 -17.51 7.77
N GLN A 308 -3.97 -17.39 7.47
CA GLN A 308 -3.36 -16.11 7.13
C GLN A 308 -3.61 -15.74 5.68
N VAL A 309 -3.42 -14.46 5.43
CA VAL A 309 -3.62 -13.86 4.12
C VAL A 309 -2.28 -13.29 3.69
N SER A 310 -1.96 -13.52 2.44
CA SER A 310 -0.77 -12.95 1.82
C SER A 310 -1.21 -12.20 0.60
N ILE A 311 -0.78 -10.96 0.48
CA ILE A 311 -1.11 -10.09 -0.64
C ILE A 311 0.16 -9.85 -1.43
N SER A 312 0.12 -10.11 -2.74
CA SER A 312 1.17 -9.66 -3.64
C SER A 312 0.62 -8.53 -4.49
N ARG A 313 1.34 -7.42 -4.53
CA ARG A 313 0.94 -6.18 -5.21
C ARG A 313 1.87 -5.91 -6.37
N MET A 314 1.31 -5.77 -7.56
CA MET A 314 2.07 -5.34 -8.71
C MET A 314 2.40 -3.85 -8.57
N SER A 315 3.65 -3.52 -8.25
CA SER A 315 4.10 -2.11 -8.11
C SER A 315 5.13 -1.71 -9.18
N ALA A 316 5.78 -2.69 -9.81
CA ALA A 316 6.71 -2.46 -10.91
C ALA A 316 5.95 -2.18 -12.23
N GLY A 317 6.67 -1.76 -13.27
CA GLY A 317 6.16 -1.81 -14.65
C GLY A 317 5.13 -0.75 -15.05
N GLY A 318 4.86 0.26 -14.24
CA GLY A 318 3.81 1.25 -14.53
C GLY A 318 2.86 1.45 -13.34
N GLY A 319 2.80 0.48 -12.44
CA GLY A 319 2.17 0.61 -11.12
C GLY A 319 0.68 0.96 -11.17
N ASP A 320 0.00 0.58 -12.25
CA ASP A 320 -1.42 0.87 -12.49
C ASP A 320 -1.77 2.36 -12.25
N GLN A 321 -2.78 2.64 -11.43
CA GLN A 321 -3.21 4.00 -11.10
C GLN A 321 -2.06 4.81 -10.46
N TYR A 322 -1.14 4.18 -9.73
CA TYR A 322 -0.09 4.88 -8.97
C TYR A 322 1.04 5.39 -9.87
N GLY A 323 1.24 4.79 -11.04
CA GLY A 323 2.16 5.32 -12.05
C GLY A 323 1.44 5.84 -13.29
N SER A 324 0.13 6.08 -13.21
CA SER A 324 -0.63 6.74 -14.26
C SER A 324 -0.28 8.23 -14.38
N PHE A 325 -0.44 8.79 -15.58
CA PHE A 325 -0.58 10.23 -15.71
C PHE A 325 -1.99 10.63 -15.25
N ASN A 326 -2.09 11.65 -14.41
CA ASN A 326 -3.37 12.20 -13.99
C ASN A 326 -3.32 13.72 -13.84
N ALA A 327 -4.35 14.40 -14.33
CA ALA A 327 -4.50 15.84 -14.28
C ALA A 327 -5.96 16.24 -14.53
N PRO A 328 -6.45 17.37 -13.99
CA PRO A 328 -7.70 17.96 -14.46
C PRO A 328 -7.54 18.52 -15.89
N ALA A 329 -8.61 18.49 -16.69
CA ALA A 329 -8.67 19.22 -17.94
C ALA A 329 -8.62 20.74 -17.70
N GLU A 330 -7.78 21.49 -18.42
CA GLU A 330 -7.62 22.93 -18.21
C GLU A 330 -8.78 23.77 -18.80
N GLU A 331 -9.36 23.28 -19.89
CA GLU A 331 -10.50 23.87 -20.58
C GLU A 331 -11.34 22.78 -21.28
N ASP A 332 -12.48 23.18 -21.84
CA ASP A 332 -13.33 22.28 -22.63
C ASP A 332 -12.62 21.89 -23.93
N GLY A 333 -12.69 20.61 -24.31
CA GLY A 333 -12.01 20.14 -25.51
C GLY A 333 -12.18 18.66 -25.81
N ILE A 334 -11.27 18.13 -26.62
CA ILE A 334 -11.20 16.72 -27.00
C ILE A 334 -9.86 16.15 -26.56
N LEU A 335 -9.90 15.08 -25.77
CA LEU A 335 -8.74 14.23 -25.54
C LEU A 335 -8.63 13.21 -26.67
N LYS A 336 -7.42 13.00 -27.15
CA LYS A 336 -7.09 11.98 -28.14
C LYS A 336 -5.95 11.11 -27.63
N VAL A 337 -6.09 9.80 -27.77
CA VAL A 337 -4.98 8.86 -27.57
C VAL A 337 -4.46 8.46 -28.92
N ILE A 338 -3.19 8.78 -29.18
CA ILE A 338 -2.48 8.40 -30.40
C ILE A 338 -1.48 7.32 -30.02
N VAL A 339 -1.54 6.18 -30.68
CA VAL A 339 -0.57 5.08 -30.50
C VAL A 339 0.02 4.75 -31.85
N ASP A 340 1.34 4.89 -31.95
CA ASP A 340 2.08 4.65 -33.20
C ASP A 340 1.57 5.48 -34.40
N GLY A 341 1.24 6.76 -34.15
CA GLY A 341 0.75 7.69 -35.17
C GLY A 341 -0.73 7.52 -35.52
N GLU A 342 -1.40 6.49 -35.04
CA GLU A 342 -2.84 6.28 -35.25
C GLU A 342 -3.66 6.79 -34.05
N GLU A 343 -4.70 7.57 -34.32
CA GLU A 343 -5.70 7.93 -33.31
C GLU A 343 -6.51 6.68 -32.94
N LYS A 344 -6.30 6.19 -31.72
CA LYS A 344 -6.98 5.00 -31.19
C LYS A 344 -8.29 5.34 -30.51
N HIS A 345 -8.33 6.50 -29.85
CA HIS A 345 -9.51 6.95 -29.14
C HIS A 345 -9.57 8.47 -29.09
N ALA A 346 -10.77 9.01 -29.13
CA ALA A 346 -11.03 10.42 -28.85
C ALA A 346 -12.29 10.55 -28.00
N ARG A 347 -12.27 11.46 -27.03
CA ARG A 347 -13.44 11.79 -26.22
C ARG A 347 -13.48 13.24 -25.81
N HIS A 348 -14.68 13.79 -25.67
CA HIS A 348 -14.88 15.11 -25.12
C HIS A 348 -14.62 15.12 -23.61
N VAL A 349 -14.05 16.23 -23.13
CA VAL A 349 -13.89 16.56 -21.71
C VAL A 349 -14.26 18.02 -21.49
N ARG A 350 -14.80 18.32 -20.32
CA ARG A 350 -15.03 19.69 -19.85
C ARG A 350 -13.91 20.16 -18.95
N LYS A 351 -13.78 21.47 -18.82
CA LYS A 351 -12.87 22.10 -17.87
C LYS A 351 -13.06 21.53 -16.46
N GLY A 352 -11.96 21.06 -15.88
CA GLY A 352 -11.93 20.47 -14.55
C GLY A 352 -12.24 18.99 -14.50
N ASP A 353 -12.64 18.35 -15.61
CA ASP A 353 -12.84 16.90 -15.62
C ASP A 353 -11.53 16.18 -15.27
N PRO A 354 -11.53 15.25 -14.29
CA PRO A 354 -10.35 14.47 -13.97
C PRO A 354 -10.00 13.50 -15.09
N ILE A 355 -8.71 13.48 -15.48
CA ILE A 355 -8.16 12.62 -16.52
C ILE A 355 -7.17 11.64 -15.91
N LEU A 356 -7.20 10.38 -16.35
CA LEU A 356 -6.25 9.35 -15.98
C LEU A 356 -5.84 8.52 -17.20
N LEU A 357 -4.56 8.55 -17.55
CA LEU A 357 -3.96 7.68 -18.56
C LEU A 357 -3.01 6.70 -17.88
N MET A 358 -3.36 5.42 -17.95
CA MET A 358 -2.63 4.34 -17.29
C MET A 358 -2.09 3.37 -18.33
N SER A 359 -0.91 2.80 -18.04
CA SER A 359 -0.31 1.73 -18.81
C SER A 359 0.53 0.85 -17.90
N ASN A 360 0.71 -0.42 -18.29
CA ASN A 360 1.71 -1.29 -17.68
C ASN A 360 2.59 -1.92 -18.75
N ASP A 361 3.79 -2.29 -18.36
CA ASP A 361 4.75 -3.06 -19.15
C ASP A 361 4.43 -4.55 -19.02
N HIS A 362 4.25 -5.22 -20.17
CA HIS A 362 3.93 -6.64 -20.24
C HIS A 362 4.97 -7.51 -19.54
N GLU A 363 6.26 -7.20 -19.69
CA GLU A 363 7.35 -7.96 -19.08
C GLU A 363 7.35 -7.82 -17.55
N ALA A 364 6.95 -6.67 -17.03
CA ALA A 364 6.76 -6.47 -15.60
C ALA A 364 5.54 -7.24 -15.05
N ILE A 365 4.44 -7.34 -15.83
CA ILE A 365 3.31 -8.22 -15.46
C ILE A 365 3.80 -9.67 -15.39
N LYS A 366 4.59 -10.12 -16.38
CA LYS A 366 5.18 -11.46 -16.41
C LYS A 366 6.11 -11.72 -15.22
N ASP A 367 7.00 -10.79 -14.92
CA ASP A 367 7.91 -10.85 -13.78
C ASP A 367 7.14 -10.96 -12.45
N TRP A 368 6.10 -10.14 -12.27
CA TRP A 368 5.25 -10.20 -11.09
C TRP A 368 4.51 -11.53 -10.95
N VAL A 369 3.94 -12.06 -12.04
CA VAL A 369 3.25 -13.37 -12.02
C VAL A 369 4.23 -14.50 -11.73
N LEU A 370 5.45 -14.46 -12.28
CA LEU A 370 6.52 -15.40 -11.96
C LEU A 370 6.87 -15.36 -10.47
N GLN A 371 7.05 -14.16 -9.90
CA GLN A 371 7.31 -13.96 -8.48
C GLN A 371 6.17 -14.54 -7.63
N VAL A 372 4.91 -14.23 -7.94
CA VAL A 372 3.73 -14.76 -7.27
C VAL A 372 3.73 -16.29 -7.27
N PHE A 373 3.97 -16.91 -8.42
CA PHE A 373 3.97 -18.36 -8.53
C PHE A 373 5.12 -19.02 -7.78
N ARG A 374 6.31 -18.43 -7.87
CA ARG A 374 7.48 -18.89 -7.13
C ARG A 374 7.25 -18.82 -5.62
N ASP A 375 6.74 -17.70 -5.12
CA ASP A 375 6.49 -17.50 -3.70
C ASP A 375 5.38 -18.44 -3.18
N ALA A 376 4.33 -18.63 -3.99
CA ALA A 376 3.27 -19.58 -3.69
C ALA A 376 3.78 -21.03 -3.66
N SER A 377 4.59 -21.46 -4.64
CA SER A 377 5.17 -22.81 -4.65
C SER A 377 6.10 -23.04 -3.47
N ARG A 378 6.99 -22.07 -3.15
CA ARG A 378 7.91 -22.17 -2.00
C ARG A 378 7.17 -22.28 -0.67
N LYS A 379 6.06 -21.57 -0.52
CA LYS A 379 5.29 -21.50 0.74
C LYS A 379 4.05 -22.40 0.73
N SER A 380 3.92 -23.29 -0.26
CA SER A 380 2.76 -24.18 -0.45
C SER A 380 1.41 -23.45 -0.36
N LYS A 381 1.27 -22.35 -1.14
CA LYS A 381 0.07 -21.51 -1.17
C LYS A 381 -0.75 -21.72 -2.43
N GLU A 382 -2.07 -21.57 -2.28
CA GLU A 382 -2.98 -21.42 -3.41
C GLU A 382 -3.03 -19.95 -3.86
N VAL A 383 -3.15 -19.71 -5.17
CA VAL A 383 -3.15 -18.37 -5.75
C VAL A 383 -4.54 -17.96 -6.23
N TYR A 384 -5.02 -16.79 -5.82
CA TYR A 384 -6.34 -16.31 -6.20
C TYR A 384 -6.24 -14.95 -6.89
N PHE A 385 -6.34 -14.90 -8.22
CA PHE A 385 -6.31 -13.66 -9.00
C PHE A 385 -7.70 -13.03 -9.13
N GLY A 386 -7.78 -11.72 -8.94
CA GLY A 386 -8.97 -10.91 -9.21
C GLY A 386 -8.82 -10.14 -10.52
N LEU A 387 -9.42 -10.63 -11.61
CA LEU A 387 -9.33 -10.03 -12.95
C LEU A 387 -10.71 -9.92 -13.58
N LYS A 388 -10.97 -8.85 -14.33
CA LYS A 388 -12.23 -8.56 -15.02
C LYS A 388 -12.10 -8.76 -16.53
N ARG A 389 -11.48 -9.88 -16.92
CA ARG A 389 -11.13 -10.25 -18.31
C ARG A 389 -12.31 -10.34 -19.27
N GLU A 390 -13.54 -10.45 -18.78
CA GLU A 390 -14.72 -10.56 -19.66
C GLU A 390 -15.10 -9.24 -20.32
N VAL A 391 -14.62 -8.10 -19.79
CA VAL A 391 -15.02 -6.76 -20.25
C VAL A 391 -13.88 -5.72 -20.28
N MET A 392 -12.67 -6.07 -19.86
CA MET A 392 -11.49 -5.19 -19.89
C MET A 392 -10.35 -5.90 -20.62
N GLU A 393 -9.98 -5.41 -21.82
CA GLU A 393 -8.78 -5.87 -22.54
C GLU A 393 -7.51 -5.62 -21.70
N TYR A 394 -7.51 -4.56 -20.89
CA TYR A 394 -6.46 -4.28 -19.92
C TYR A 394 -6.19 -5.46 -18.97
N ASP A 395 -7.23 -6.20 -18.56
CA ASP A 395 -7.09 -7.36 -17.67
C ASP A 395 -6.82 -8.67 -18.44
N GLU A 396 -7.03 -8.67 -19.76
CA GLU A 396 -6.79 -9.85 -20.60
C GLU A 396 -5.31 -10.22 -20.68
N VAL A 397 -4.41 -9.22 -20.75
CA VAL A 397 -2.96 -9.47 -20.77
C VAL A 397 -2.50 -10.27 -19.55
N PHE A 398 -3.07 -10.01 -18.37
CA PHE A 398 -2.75 -10.76 -17.15
C PHE A 398 -3.14 -12.23 -17.29
N SER A 399 -4.30 -12.52 -17.90
CA SER A 399 -4.74 -13.89 -18.15
C SER A 399 -3.82 -14.64 -19.13
N THR A 400 -3.37 -13.95 -20.17
CA THR A 400 -2.41 -14.48 -21.15
C THR A 400 -1.07 -14.76 -20.48
N VAL A 401 -0.52 -13.79 -19.75
CA VAL A 401 0.73 -13.93 -18.99
C VAL A 401 0.67 -15.07 -17.97
N ILE A 402 -0.42 -15.20 -17.20
CA ILE A 402 -0.61 -16.32 -16.27
C ILE A 402 -0.54 -17.66 -17.01
N THR A 403 -1.13 -17.74 -18.20
CA THR A 403 -1.10 -18.95 -19.01
C THR A 403 0.30 -19.26 -19.53
N ASP A 404 1.03 -18.23 -19.98
CA ASP A 404 2.39 -18.37 -20.52
C ASP A 404 3.38 -18.75 -19.42
N VAL A 405 3.37 -18.05 -18.29
CA VAL A 405 4.20 -18.38 -17.12
C VAL A 405 3.92 -19.81 -16.65
N ARG A 406 2.65 -20.24 -16.62
CA ARG A 406 2.30 -21.62 -16.27
C ARG A 406 2.93 -22.64 -17.23
N ARG A 407 2.92 -22.35 -18.53
CA ARG A 407 3.53 -23.23 -19.54
C ARG A 407 5.04 -23.28 -19.38
N GLU A 408 5.68 -22.13 -19.20
CA GLU A 408 7.13 -22.03 -18.98
C GLU A 408 7.58 -22.81 -17.74
N LEU A 409 6.84 -22.72 -16.63
CA LEU A 409 7.13 -23.53 -15.44
C LEU A 409 6.99 -25.03 -15.72
N ALA A 410 5.93 -25.44 -16.41
CA ALA A 410 5.71 -26.84 -16.76
C ALA A 410 6.78 -27.39 -17.72
N GLU A 411 7.24 -26.58 -18.68
CA GLU A 411 8.35 -26.91 -19.59
C GLU A 411 9.70 -27.02 -18.86
N ALA A 412 9.85 -26.31 -17.75
CA ALA A 412 11.01 -26.39 -16.85
C ALA A 412 10.87 -27.46 -15.74
N ASP A 413 9.98 -28.43 -15.91
CA ASP A 413 9.67 -29.50 -14.93
C ASP A 413 9.34 -28.98 -13.52
N THR A 414 8.88 -27.73 -13.42
CA THR A 414 8.50 -27.07 -12.18
C THR A 414 6.99 -27.02 -12.08
N SER A 415 6.42 -27.70 -11.09
CA SER A 415 4.96 -27.71 -10.92
C SER A 415 4.45 -26.30 -10.58
N PRO A 416 3.59 -25.69 -11.42
CA PRO A 416 2.98 -24.41 -11.08
C PRO A 416 2.03 -24.59 -9.89
N PRO A 417 1.87 -23.57 -9.03
CA PRO A 417 0.96 -23.66 -7.90
C PRO A 417 -0.49 -23.76 -8.38
N SER A 418 -1.36 -24.29 -7.51
CA SER A 418 -2.80 -24.25 -7.77
C SER A 418 -3.27 -22.80 -7.78
N PHE A 419 -4.05 -22.41 -8.80
CA PHE A 419 -4.57 -21.05 -8.90
C PHE A 419 -6.01 -20.99 -9.40
N MET A 420 -6.68 -19.90 -9.07
CA MET A 420 -8.03 -19.56 -9.55
C MET A 420 -8.07 -18.10 -10.02
N ILE A 421 -8.73 -17.87 -11.16
CA ILE A 421 -9.07 -16.52 -11.63
C ILE A 421 -10.54 -16.28 -11.34
N MET A 422 -10.86 -15.15 -10.70
CA MET A 422 -12.22 -14.73 -10.37
C MET A 422 -12.39 -13.23 -10.54
N ARG A 423 -13.62 -12.74 -10.39
CA ARG A 423 -13.89 -11.30 -10.40
C ARG A 423 -13.21 -10.61 -9.20
N PRO A 424 -12.70 -9.38 -9.34
CA PRO A 424 -12.06 -8.65 -8.23
C PRO A 424 -12.91 -8.56 -6.95
N SER A 425 -14.23 -8.33 -7.08
CA SER A 425 -15.12 -8.32 -5.92
C SER A 425 -15.21 -9.68 -5.22
N SER A 426 -15.16 -10.78 -5.98
CA SER A 426 -15.20 -12.13 -5.44
C SER A 426 -13.88 -12.49 -4.76
N GLN A 427 -12.75 -12.02 -5.28
CA GLN A 427 -11.44 -12.15 -4.65
C GLN A 427 -11.43 -11.47 -3.28
N LEU A 428 -11.90 -10.21 -3.21
CA LEU A 428 -12.01 -9.47 -1.95
C LEU A 428 -12.92 -10.17 -0.93
N ILE A 429 -14.12 -10.59 -1.35
CA ILE A 429 -15.05 -11.33 -0.49
C ILE A 429 -14.39 -12.62 0.00
N LYS A 430 -13.75 -13.39 -0.88
CA LYS A 430 -13.10 -14.65 -0.51
C LYS A 430 -11.96 -14.42 0.47
N MET A 431 -11.14 -13.40 0.28
CA MET A 431 -10.05 -13.04 1.18
C MET A 431 -10.52 -12.81 2.63
N ILE A 432 -11.73 -12.26 2.81
CA ILE A 432 -12.25 -11.87 4.12
C ILE A 432 -13.16 -12.95 4.71
N THR A 433 -14.04 -13.54 3.89
CA THR A 433 -15.14 -14.41 4.35
C THR A 433 -14.86 -15.91 4.20
N ASP A 434 -13.92 -16.29 3.35
CA ASP A 434 -13.53 -17.68 3.17
C ASP A 434 -12.05 -17.76 2.74
N PRO A 435 -11.12 -17.25 3.57
CA PRO A 435 -9.71 -17.39 3.29
C PRO A 435 -9.40 -18.90 3.35
N PRO A 436 -9.03 -19.53 2.22
CA PRO A 436 -8.61 -20.92 2.25
C PRO A 436 -7.31 -21.02 3.05
N ARG A 437 -6.95 -22.25 3.42
CA ARG A 437 -5.70 -22.49 4.15
C ARG A 437 -4.53 -22.06 3.25
N ASN A 438 -3.73 -21.11 3.73
CA ASN A 438 -2.51 -20.62 3.07
C ASN A 438 -2.75 -20.10 1.64
N ALA A 439 -3.33 -18.91 1.51
CA ALA A 439 -3.61 -18.29 0.22
C ALA A 439 -2.72 -17.07 -0.05
N LEU A 440 -2.34 -16.90 -1.32
CA LEU A 440 -1.74 -15.70 -1.88
C LEU A 440 -2.75 -15.02 -2.81
N TYR A 441 -3.00 -13.73 -2.59
CA TYR A 441 -3.95 -12.93 -3.37
C TYR A 441 -3.17 -11.86 -4.14
N PRO A 442 -2.89 -12.09 -5.42
CA PRO A 442 -2.24 -11.11 -6.26
C PRO A 442 -3.25 -10.03 -6.68
N ALA A 443 -2.88 -8.77 -6.58
CA ALA A 443 -3.71 -7.65 -6.99
C ALA A 443 -2.89 -6.55 -7.68
N GLN A 444 -3.56 -5.82 -8.57
CA GLN A 444 -3.08 -4.54 -9.12
C GLN A 444 -2.81 -3.54 -7.99
N ASN A 445 -2.01 -2.51 -8.25
CA ASN A 445 -1.37 -1.72 -7.18
C ASN A 445 -2.36 -1.09 -6.18
N LEU A 446 -3.41 -0.40 -6.67
CA LEU A 446 -4.41 0.26 -5.83
C LEU A 446 -5.22 -0.77 -5.02
N ASP A 447 -5.71 -1.82 -5.68
CA ASP A 447 -6.47 -2.88 -5.02
C ASP A 447 -5.63 -3.62 -4.00
N GLY A 448 -4.38 -3.90 -4.33
CA GLY A 448 -3.41 -4.52 -3.45
C GLY A 448 -3.10 -3.66 -2.23
N ASP A 449 -3.07 -2.33 -2.36
CA ASP A 449 -2.94 -1.41 -1.22
C ASP A 449 -4.13 -1.57 -0.27
N ILE A 450 -5.35 -1.42 -0.81
CA ILE A 450 -6.60 -1.54 -0.06
C ILE A 450 -6.71 -2.92 0.61
N PHE A 451 -6.46 -4.00 -0.13
CA PHE A 451 -6.59 -5.37 0.37
C PHE A 451 -5.55 -5.67 1.44
N SER A 452 -4.35 -5.13 1.30
CA SER A 452 -3.30 -5.33 2.30
C SER A 452 -3.60 -4.62 3.62
N ASP A 453 -4.21 -3.43 3.59
CA ASP A 453 -4.62 -2.71 4.80
C ASP A 453 -5.83 -3.40 5.47
N ILE A 454 -6.78 -3.92 4.69
CA ILE A 454 -7.83 -4.82 5.19
C ILE A 454 -7.22 -6.06 5.84
N SER A 455 -6.28 -6.74 5.17
CA SER A 455 -5.63 -7.95 5.68
C SER A 455 -4.93 -7.69 7.01
N ALA A 456 -4.20 -6.58 7.10
CA ALA A 456 -3.49 -6.21 8.32
C ALA A 456 -4.46 -5.81 9.46
N ALA A 457 -5.57 -5.13 9.15
CA ALA A 457 -6.64 -4.87 10.11
C ALA A 457 -7.30 -6.16 10.63
N LEU A 458 -7.50 -7.16 9.75
CA LEU A 458 -7.94 -8.51 10.13
C LEU A 458 -6.89 -9.30 10.94
N GLY A 459 -5.61 -8.91 10.86
CA GLY A 459 -4.52 -9.46 11.68
C GLY A 459 -4.44 -8.87 13.09
N GLY A 460 -5.22 -7.81 13.37
CA GLY A 460 -5.34 -7.19 14.69
C GLY A 460 -4.47 -5.94 14.87
N SER A 461 -3.40 -5.76 14.10
CA SER A 461 -2.61 -4.52 14.07
C SER A 461 -1.80 -4.46 12.76
N LEU A 462 -1.51 -3.24 12.26
CA LEU A 462 -0.56 -3.08 11.15
C LEU A 462 0.85 -3.58 11.52
N ALA A 463 1.21 -3.52 12.81
CA ALA A 463 2.49 -3.98 13.33
C ALA A 463 2.64 -5.52 13.37
N THR A 464 1.61 -6.28 12.98
CA THR A 464 1.66 -7.75 12.89
C THR A 464 1.79 -8.24 11.44
N ALA A 465 2.22 -7.38 10.51
CA ALA A 465 2.46 -7.76 9.12
C ALA A 465 3.91 -7.50 8.71
N SER A 466 4.44 -8.39 7.89
CA SER A 466 5.70 -8.23 7.18
C SER A 466 5.45 -7.59 5.81
N SER A 467 6.37 -6.76 5.33
CA SER A 467 6.33 -6.16 3.99
C SER A 467 7.69 -6.33 3.33
N ILE A 468 7.69 -6.93 2.14
CA ILE A 468 8.88 -7.23 1.35
C ILE A 468 8.68 -6.62 -0.02
N ILE A 469 9.68 -5.90 -0.51
CA ILE A 469 9.73 -5.43 -1.89
C ILE A 469 10.85 -6.19 -2.58
N GLU A 470 10.56 -6.76 -3.73
CA GLU A 470 11.54 -7.51 -4.52
C GLU A 470 11.48 -7.08 -5.97
N SER A 471 12.64 -6.72 -6.49
CA SER A 471 12.87 -6.33 -7.88
C SER A 471 13.31 -7.52 -8.73
N LYS A 472 13.06 -7.43 -10.04
CA LYS A 472 13.48 -8.43 -11.04
C LYS A 472 14.98 -8.77 -10.99
N ASP A 473 15.83 -7.80 -10.65
CA ASP A 473 17.28 -7.98 -10.53
C ASP A 473 17.73 -8.64 -9.23
N GLY A 474 16.78 -9.02 -8.36
CA GLY A 474 17.05 -9.59 -7.06
C GLY A 474 17.30 -8.56 -5.96
N THR A 475 17.20 -7.25 -6.22
CA THR A 475 17.21 -6.25 -5.15
C THR A 475 16.01 -6.45 -4.24
N MET A 476 16.25 -6.55 -2.93
CA MET A 476 15.21 -6.73 -1.92
C MET A 476 15.26 -5.65 -0.85
N LEU A 477 14.09 -5.13 -0.51
CA LEU A 477 13.89 -4.16 0.55
C LEU A 477 12.86 -4.68 1.55
N PHE A 478 13.28 -4.78 2.80
CA PHE A 478 12.43 -5.21 3.92
C PHE A 478 11.97 -3.99 4.71
N GLU A 479 10.68 -3.90 4.99
CA GLU A 479 10.12 -2.76 5.71
C GLU A 479 9.00 -3.20 6.65
N ALA A 480 8.71 -2.36 7.64
CA ALA A 480 7.53 -2.49 8.46
C ALA A 480 6.37 -1.65 7.88
N PRO A 481 5.15 -2.20 7.76
CA PRO A 481 4.00 -1.51 7.19
C PRO A 481 3.32 -0.59 8.22
N HIS A 482 4.08 0.28 8.88
CA HIS A 482 3.59 1.28 9.83
C HIS A 482 4.11 2.69 9.53
N GLY A 483 3.48 3.69 10.15
CA GLY A 483 3.95 5.08 10.13
C GLY A 483 5.13 5.33 11.09
N THR A 484 5.48 6.60 11.28
CA THR A 484 6.58 7.06 12.16
C THR A 484 6.18 7.15 13.64
N ALA A 485 4.87 7.10 13.92
CA ALA A 485 4.26 7.16 15.26
C ALA A 485 4.58 8.47 16.03
N HIS A 486 4.32 9.61 15.39
CA HIS A 486 4.55 10.97 15.92
C HIS A 486 4.02 11.18 17.34
N ASP A 487 2.77 10.81 17.63
CA ASP A 487 2.18 11.04 18.96
C ASP A 487 2.93 10.29 20.07
N LEU A 488 3.50 9.12 19.77
CA LEU A 488 4.31 8.35 20.71
C LEU A 488 5.70 8.98 20.87
N TYR A 489 6.22 9.58 19.79
CA TYR A 489 7.48 10.32 19.81
C TYR A 489 7.38 11.59 20.68
N LEU A 490 6.27 12.34 20.59
CA LEU A 490 6.05 13.50 21.47
C LEU A 490 6.06 13.10 22.94
N LYS A 491 5.37 12.02 23.32
CA LYS A 491 5.39 11.48 24.69
C LYS A 491 6.78 11.03 25.13
N TYR A 492 7.52 10.39 24.22
CA TYR A 492 8.91 10.02 24.47
C TYR A 492 9.79 11.24 24.76
N LEU A 493 9.63 12.34 24.01
CA LEU A 493 10.34 13.59 24.26
C LEU A 493 9.92 14.27 25.56
N GLU A 494 8.61 14.38 25.82
CA GLU A 494 8.05 14.98 27.05
C GLU A 494 8.49 14.26 28.32
N SER A 495 8.70 12.95 28.23
CA SER A 495 9.16 12.10 29.33
C SER A 495 10.68 12.02 29.47
N ASP A 496 11.44 12.75 28.65
CA ASP A 496 12.91 12.68 28.58
C ASP A 496 13.40 11.24 28.34
N GLY A 497 12.73 10.56 27.41
CA GLY A 497 13.02 9.20 26.96
C GLY A 497 12.52 8.08 27.87
N LYS A 498 11.79 8.38 28.95
CA LYS A 498 11.31 7.38 29.91
C LYS A 498 10.09 6.60 29.42
N GLU A 499 9.22 7.22 28.62
CA GLU A 499 8.03 6.58 28.05
C GLU A 499 8.30 6.16 26.60
N ALA A 500 8.83 4.95 26.41
CA ALA A 500 9.18 4.41 25.11
C ALA A 500 8.10 3.46 24.60
N HIS A 501 6.96 3.97 24.16
CA HIS A 501 5.85 3.15 23.67
C HIS A 501 5.90 2.98 22.15
N PHE A 502 6.18 1.76 21.67
CA PHE A 502 6.16 1.42 20.25
C PHE A 502 6.09 -0.10 20.07
N ASN A 503 5.30 -0.58 19.11
CA ASN A 503 5.29 -2.00 18.74
C ASN A 503 6.35 -2.27 17.67
N SER A 504 7.47 -2.83 18.10
CA SER A 504 8.63 -3.11 17.26
C SER A 504 8.56 -4.44 16.49
N SER A 505 7.44 -5.18 16.59
CA SER A 505 7.31 -6.54 16.03
C SER A 505 7.58 -6.59 14.52
N ALA A 506 6.89 -5.78 13.72
CA ALA A 506 7.06 -5.76 12.27
C ALA A 506 8.47 -5.33 11.84
N LEU A 507 9.05 -4.34 12.54
CA LEU A 507 10.39 -3.85 12.25
C LEU A 507 11.45 -4.91 12.58
N LEU A 508 11.34 -5.56 13.74
CA LEU A 508 12.24 -6.66 14.12
C LEU A 508 12.12 -7.84 13.15
N TYR A 509 10.91 -8.18 12.72
CA TYR A 509 10.67 -9.24 11.75
C TYR A 509 11.24 -8.88 10.36
N ALA A 510 11.17 -7.61 9.96
CA ALA A 510 11.81 -7.11 8.74
C ALA A 510 13.35 -7.25 8.80
N VAL A 511 13.97 -6.92 9.94
CA VAL A 511 15.41 -7.17 10.17
C VAL A 511 15.71 -8.66 10.04
N ALA A 512 14.94 -9.53 10.70
CA ALA A 512 15.16 -10.97 10.65
C ALA A 512 15.02 -11.54 9.22
N ASN A 513 14.05 -11.06 8.43
CA ASN A 513 13.91 -11.47 7.02
C ASN A 513 15.10 -11.01 6.15
N ALA A 514 15.62 -9.79 6.39
CA ALA A 514 16.79 -9.31 5.66
C ALA A 514 18.04 -10.13 5.98
N LEU A 515 18.24 -10.47 7.26
CA LEU A 515 19.35 -11.33 7.69
C LEU A 515 19.24 -12.76 7.14
N GLU A 516 18.03 -13.34 7.14
CA GLU A 516 17.78 -14.64 6.51
C GLU A 516 18.14 -14.59 5.02
N THR A 517 17.70 -13.55 4.31
CA THR A 517 17.97 -13.38 2.88
C THR A 517 19.46 -13.24 2.58
N LEU A 518 20.20 -12.49 3.40
CA LEU A 518 21.66 -12.41 3.30
C LEU A 518 22.30 -13.77 3.56
N GLY A 519 21.86 -14.47 4.61
CA GLY A 519 22.37 -15.79 4.96
C GLY A 519 22.14 -16.82 3.85
N GLU A 520 20.98 -16.79 3.20
CA GLU A 520 20.67 -17.64 2.06
C GLU A 520 21.55 -17.31 0.84
N ARG A 521 21.77 -16.03 0.54
CA ARG A 521 22.60 -15.58 -0.60
C ARG A 521 24.08 -15.88 -0.42
N GLU A 522 24.57 -15.84 0.82
CA GLU A 522 25.96 -16.15 1.18
C GLU A 522 26.21 -17.63 1.48
N GLU A 523 25.16 -18.47 1.47
CA GLU A 523 25.23 -19.84 1.96
C GLU A 523 25.77 -19.91 3.41
N ASN A 524 25.38 -18.95 4.25
CA ASN A 524 25.80 -18.80 5.64
C ASN A 524 24.75 -19.41 6.61
N PRO A 525 24.86 -20.70 6.97
CA PRO A 525 23.85 -21.38 7.78
C PRO A 525 23.73 -20.82 9.20
N ALA A 526 24.80 -20.22 9.75
CA ALA A 526 24.78 -19.62 11.08
C ALA A 526 23.90 -18.35 11.10
N LEU A 527 23.97 -17.53 10.04
CA LEU A 527 23.12 -16.35 9.91
C LEU A 527 21.65 -16.75 9.66
N VAL A 528 21.41 -17.76 8.84
CA VAL A 528 20.05 -18.30 8.61
C VAL A 528 19.43 -18.83 9.91
N ASP A 529 20.17 -19.65 10.67
CA ASP A 529 19.72 -20.15 11.98
C ASP A 529 19.44 -18.99 12.95
N TYR A 530 20.32 -18.00 13.01
CA TYR A 530 20.12 -16.83 13.85
C TYR A 530 18.84 -16.07 13.48
N ALA A 531 18.60 -15.84 12.19
CA ALA A 531 17.40 -15.17 11.71
C ALA A 531 16.12 -15.97 12.04
N HIS A 532 16.15 -17.31 11.90
CA HIS A 532 15.03 -18.18 12.30
C HIS A 532 14.76 -18.13 13.79
N ARG A 533 15.81 -18.19 14.63
CA ARG A 533 15.68 -18.03 16.08
C ARG A 533 15.15 -16.66 16.47
N LEU A 534 15.55 -15.60 15.77
CA LEU A 534 15.03 -14.24 15.99
C LEU A 534 13.52 -14.15 15.74
N LYS A 535 13.04 -14.71 14.63
CA LYS A 535 11.60 -14.78 14.32
C LYS A 535 10.84 -15.62 15.37
N ALA A 536 11.39 -16.77 15.74
CA ALA A 536 10.80 -17.64 16.74
C ALA A 536 10.72 -16.95 18.11
N ALA A 537 11.80 -16.29 18.56
CA ALA A 537 11.85 -15.55 19.80
C ALA A 537 10.80 -14.42 19.86
N LEU A 538 10.60 -13.69 18.76
CA LEU A 538 9.52 -12.70 18.66
C LEU A 538 8.14 -13.34 18.83
N ILE A 539 7.87 -14.40 18.07
CA ILE A 539 6.57 -15.10 18.12
C ILE A 539 6.33 -15.67 19.52
N ASP A 540 7.33 -16.33 20.11
CA ASP A 540 7.26 -16.96 21.43
C ASP A 540 7.15 -15.93 22.57
N THR A 541 7.65 -14.71 22.38
CA THR A 541 7.47 -13.60 23.33
C THR A 541 6.00 -13.18 23.41
N VAL A 542 5.38 -12.97 22.25
CA VAL A 542 3.96 -12.63 22.17
C VAL A 542 3.11 -13.81 22.61
N ASP A 543 3.46 -15.05 22.24
CA ASP A 543 2.80 -16.29 22.63
C ASP A 543 2.74 -16.47 24.17
N ALA A 544 3.81 -16.06 24.85
CA ALA A 544 3.90 -16.03 26.31
C ALA A 544 3.11 -14.89 26.98
N GLY A 545 2.37 -14.08 26.21
CA GLY A 545 1.56 -12.98 26.71
C GLY A 545 2.34 -11.70 27.01
N ILE A 546 3.62 -11.61 26.66
CA ILE A 546 4.40 -10.37 26.80
C ILE A 546 4.12 -9.50 25.58
N ILE A 547 3.42 -8.37 25.80
CA ILE A 547 2.81 -7.60 24.71
C ILE A 547 3.03 -6.09 24.87
N THR A 548 2.96 -5.39 23.75
CA THR A 548 2.94 -3.91 23.69
C THR A 548 1.52 -3.37 23.78
N GLY A 549 1.37 -2.07 24.03
CA GLY A 549 0.07 -1.43 24.29
C GLY A 549 -0.99 -1.63 23.21
N ASP A 550 -0.61 -1.70 21.94
CA ASP A 550 -1.51 -1.93 20.82
C ASP A 550 -2.03 -3.38 20.72
N LEU A 551 -1.34 -4.34 21.34
CA LEU A 551 -1.73 -5.75 21.40
C LEU A 551 -2.51 -6.09 22.68
N LYS A 552 -2.64 -5.15 23.61
CA LYS A 552 -3.36 -5.36 24.87
C LYS A 552 -4.82 -5.78 24.63
N GLY A 553 -5.23 -6.83 25.31
CA GLY A 553 -6.57 -7.42 25.21
C GLY A 553 -6.79 -8.26 23.96
N LYS A 554 -5.75 -8.46 23.14
CA LYS A 554 -5.83 -9.18 21.87
C LYS A 554 -5.21 -10.57 21.96
N THR A 555 -4.73 -11.03 23.11
CA THR A 555 -4.30 -12.44 23.25
C THR A 555 -5.49 -13.36 23.55
N ASN A 556 -5.27 -14.67 23.49
CA ASN A 556 -6.25 -15.70 23.87
C ASN A 556 -6.52 -15.74 25.39
N ALA A 557 -5.65 -15.15 26.21
CA ALA A 557 -5.79 -15.05 27.66
C ALA A 557 -5.45 -13.63 28.15
N PRO A 558 -6.29 -12.62 27.84
CA PRO A 558 -6.03 -11.20 28.16
C PRO A 558 -5.69 -10.92 29.62
N GLU A 559 -6.25 -11.70 30.54
CA GLU A 559 -6.02 -11.61 31.98
C GLU A 559 -4.60 -11.99 32.42
N SER A 560 -3.86 -12.67 31.54
CA SER A 560 -2.48 -13.13 31.78
C SER A 560 -1.43 -12.29 31.04
N GLU A 561 -1.84 -11.26 30.31
CA GLU A 561 -0.95 -10.40 29.54
C GLU A 561 0.00 -9.61 30.44
N THR A 562 1.28 -9.60 30.09
CA THR A 562 2.30 -8.73 30.67
C THR A 562 2.55 -7.58 29.72
N LEU A 563 1.97 -6.41 30.04
CA LEU A 563 2.17 -5.20 29.26
C LEU A 563 3.56 -4.62 29.53
N VAL A 564 4.34 -4.43 28.46
CA VAL A 564 5.67 -3.82 28.50
C VAL A 564 5.76 -2.64 27.54
N ASP A 565 6.73 -1.77 27.78
CA ASP A 565 7.13 -0.75 26.82
C ASP A 565 8.02 -1.38 25.72
N MET A 566 8.50 -0.56 24.79
CA MET A 566 9.31 -1.03 23.68
C MET A 566 10.62 -1.69 24.17
N GLN A 567 11.29 -1.12 25.17
CA GLN A 567 12.56 -1.67 25.65
C GLN A 567 12.32 -3.02 26.33
N GLY A 568 11.35 -3.11 27.25
CA GLY A 568 11.00 -4.36 27.92
C GLY A 568 10.56 -5.45 26.94
N PHE A 569 9.89 -5.07 25.84
CA PHE A 569 9.54 -6.01 24.77
C PHE A 569 10.79 -6.54 24.04
N LEU A 570 11.70 -5.66 23.62
CA LEU A 570 12.94 -6.07 22.96
C LEU A 570 13.83 -6.91 23.88
N ASP A 571 13.93 -6.56 25.17
CA ASP A 571 14.67 -7.34 26.17
C ASP A 571 14.08 -8.74 26.35
N ALA A 572 12.75 -8.85 26.37
CA ALA A 572 12.06 -10.13 26.43
C ALA A 572 12.37 -10.99 25.20
N VAL A 573 12.38 -10.41 23.99
CA VAL A 573 12.78 -11.14 22.78
C VAL A 573 14.25 -11.56 22.86
N ALA A 574 15.15 -10.65 23.26
CA ALA A 574 16.58 -10.91 23.36
C ALA A 574 16.92 -12.01 24.37
N SER A 575 16.16 -12.11 25.48
CA SER A 575 16.34 -13.17 26.49
C SER A 575 16.04 -14.59 25.99
N ARG A 576 15.39 -14.72 24.83
CA ARG A 576 15.04 -15.99 24.18
C ARG A 576 16.03 -16.39 23.06
N LEU A 577 17.12 -15.62 22.85
CA LEU A 577 18.14 -15.83 21.81
C LEU A 577 19.51 -16.24 22.34
#